data_AF-A0A1G1HCC8-F1
#
_entry.id   AF-A0A1G1HCC8-F1
#
_cell.length_a   1.000
_cell.length_b   1.000
_cell.length_c   1.000
_cell.angle_alpha   90.00
_cell.angle_beta   90.00
_cell.angle_gamma   90.00
#
_symmetry.space_group_name_H-M   'P 1'
#
loop_
_entity.id
_entity.type
_entity.pdbx_description
1 polymer ?
#
loop_
_entity_poly.entity_id
_entity_poly.type
_entity_poly.pdbx_seq_one_letter_code
_entity_poly.pdbx_strand_id
1 'polypeptide(L)'
;IAEFKKLREKLDIAPVFVHTNYLINLASSRHDLYEKSIEQFVIDLERTEHLGAEYLVTHLGSASGQSEDWMIERVSNALNMAMKLHKPTATILLENTAGESGDIGYTLEQVQEVISRLDDASQIGICYDTCHGFAAGYDIRTKKGVDALARRIDATVGPDRLKGLHLNDCLRDFNSRVDRHWHIGEGKIGLDGFRFLLNHPKFRDIPKIMETPKKTEEDDPRNMKVVRSLMQKIK
;
A
#
# COMPACT_ATOMS: atom_id res chain seq x y z
N ILE A 1 8.38 -2.94 23.35
CA ILE A 1 7.25 -3.83 22.97
C ILE A 1 6.15 -3.82 24.04
N ALA A 2 6.41 -4.19 25.29
CA ALA A 2 5.37 -4.23 26.33
C ALA A 2 4.64 -2.88 26.51
N GLU A 3 5.37 -1.77 26.59
CA GLU A 3 4.76 -0.44 26.72
C GLU A 3 3.93 -0.06 25.47
N PHE A 4 4.40 -0.41 24.27
CA PHE A 4 3.65 -0.20 23.03
C PHE A 4 2.31 -0.93 23.08
N LYS A 5 2.30 -2.23 23.43
CA LYS A 5 1.08 -3.04 23.52
C LYS A 5 0.10 -2.48 24.56
N LYS A 6 0.61 -2.08 25.73
CA LYS A 6 -0.18 -1.46 26.80
C LYS A 6 -0.81 -0.13 26.36
N LEU A 7 -0.05 0.75 25.71
CA LEU A 7 -0.57 2.05 25.23
C LEU A 7 -1.59 1.86 24.11
N ARG A 8 -1.34 0.91 23.20
CA ARG A 8 -2.26 0.56 22.12
C ARG A 8 -3.62 0.11 22.66
N GLU A 9 -3.64 -0.79 23.63
CA GLU A 9 -4.87 -1.24 24.28
C GLU A 9 -5.58 -0.08 24.99
N LYS A 10 -4.83 0.74 25.75
CA LYS A 10 -5.39 1.88 26.46
C LYS A 10 -6.00 2.94 25.54
N LEU A 11 -5.43 3.14 24.35
CA LEU A 11 -5.85 4.16 23.39
C LEU A 11 -6.81 3.62 22.31
N ASP A 12 -7.16 2.34 22.36
CA ASP A 12 -8.03 1.65 21.39
C ASP A 12 -7.57 1.86 19.93
N ILE A 13 -6.27 1.68 19.70
CA ILE A 13 -5.67 1.85 18.37
C ILE A 13 -5.57 0.49 17.68
N ALA A 14 -6.43 0.28 16.68
CA ALA A 14 -6.35 -0.86 15.79
C ALA A 14 -6.96 -0.52 14.41
N PRO A 15 -6.51 -1.17 13.32
CA PRO A 15 -5.33 -2.04 13.25
C PRO A 15 -4.01 -1.24 13.20
N VAL A 16 -2.88 -1.92 13.43
CA VAL A 16 -1.53 -1.36 13.32
C VAL A 16 -0.87 -1.88 12.05
N PHE A 17 -0.25 -0.94 11.32
CA PHE A 17 0.51 -1.22 10.12
C PHE A 17 1.99 -0.95 10.39
N VAL A 18 2.84 -1.85 9.92
CA VAL A 18 4.28 -1.64 9.77
C VAL A 18 4.55 -1.54 8.28
N HIS A 19 5.48 -0.68 7.87
CA HIS A 19 5.92 -0.59 6.49
C HIS A 19 7.37 -1.04 6.40
N THR A 20 7.71 -1.86 5.40
CA THR A 20 9.11 -2.22 5.13
C THR A 20 9.94 -0.98 4.83
N ASN A 21 11.23 -1.00 5.12
CA ASN A 21 12.07 0.13 4.73
C ASN A 21 12.19 0.26 3.20
N TYR A 22 12.56 1.45 2.72
CA TYR A 22 12.74 1.73 1.28
C TYR A 22 13.99 1.07 0.67
N LEU A 23 14.82 0.39 1.47
CA LEU A 23 16.04 -0.29 0.99
C LEU A 23 15.76 -1.72 0.52
N ILE A 24 14.67 -2.33 1.00
CA ILE A 24 14.20 -3.63 0.52
C ILE A 24 13.79 -3.50 -0.96
N ASN A 25 14.31 -4.41 -1.78
CA ASN A 25 13.90 -4.54 -3.17
C ASN A 25 13.77 -6.03 -3.54
N LEU A 26 12.55 -6.56 -3.40
CA LEU A 26 12.24 -7.96 -3.71
C LEU A 26 12.26 -8.27 -5.21
N ALA A 27 12.31 -7.27 -6.07
CA ALA A 27 12.48 -7.46 -7.51
C ALA A 27 13.94 -7.33 -7.96
N SER A 28 14.91 -7.08 -7.06
CA SER A 28 16.27 -6.69 -7.46
C SER A 28 16.95 -7.70 -8.39
N SER A 29 17.52 -7.18 -9.49
CA SER A 29 18.39 -7.92 -10.41
C SER A 29 19.79 -8.18 -9.84
N ARG A 30 20.18 -7.44 -8.80
CA ARG A 30 21.42 -7.66 -8.06
C ARG A 30 21.22 -8.75 -7.02
N HIS A 31 21.94 -9.86 -7.19
CA HIS A 31 21.80 -11.02 -6.32
C HIS A 31 22.06 -10.70 -4.83
N ASP A 32 23.10 -9.91 -4.55
CA ASP A 32 23.47 -9.52 -3.19
C ASP A 32 22.40 -8.67 -2.49
N LEU A 33 21.76 -7.76 -3.24
CA LEU A 33 20.68 -6.93 -2.73
C LEU A 33 19.38 -7.73 -2.58
N TYR A 34 19.11 -8.64 -3.52
CA TYR A 34 17.95 -9.51 -3.47
C TYR A 34 17.95 -10.41 -2.22
N GLU A 35 19.06 -11.08 -1.92
CA GLU A 35 19.19 -11.92 -0.73
C GLU A 35 19.02 -11.11 0.57
N LYS A 36 19.73 -9.98 0.68
CA LYS A 36 19.61 -9.08 1.84
C LYS A 36 18.21 -8.51 2.00
N SER A 37 17.50 -8.25 0.89
CA SER A 37 16.12 -7.77 0.93
C SER A 37 15.19 -8.81 1.51
N ILE A 38 15.40 -10.09 1.20
CA ILE A 38 14.59 -11.20 1.73
C ILE A 38 14.88 -11.41 3.21
N GLU A 39 16.16 -11.41 3.61
CA GLU A 39 16.56 -11.48 5.01
C GLU A 39 15.94 -10.33 5.82
N GLN A 40 16.06 -9.10 5.33
CA GLN A 40 15.49 -7.93 6.02
C GLN A 40 13.96 -7.97 6.05
N PHE A 41 13.31 -8.45 4.98
CA PHE A 41 11.86 -8.62 4.93
C PHE A 41 11.38 -9.62 6.00
N VAL A 42 12.07 -10.75 6.17
CA VAL A 42 11.76 -11.72 7.23
C VAL A 42 11.90 -11.08 8.61
N ILE A 43 12.98 -10.31 8.84
CA ILE A 43 13.17 -9.58 10.10
C ILE A 43 12.04 -8.57 10.36
N ASP A 44 11.60 -7.85 9.33
CA ASP A 44 10.51 -6.88 9.46
C ASP A 44 9.16 -7.57 9.73
N LEU A 45 8.92 -8.74 9.13
CA LEU A 45 7.74 -9.57 9.40
C LEU A 45 7.73 -10.09 10.85
N GLU A 46 8.84 -10.64 11.32
CA GLU A 46 9.00 -11.05 12.72
C GLU A 46 8.76 -9.88 13.68
N ARG A 47 9.31 -8.69 13.37
CA ARG A 47 9.12 -7.49 14.20
C ARG A 47 7.66 -7.03 14.22
N THR A 48 6.98 -7.10 13.09
CA THR A 48 5.55 -6.79 12.96
C THR A 48 4.74 -7.66 13.91
N GLU A 49 4.99 -8.97 13.90
CA GLU A 49 4.30 -9.94 14.74
C GLU A 49 4.66 -9.80 16.22
N HIS A 50 5.93 -9.54 16.54
CA HIS A 50 6.37 -9.26 17.92
C HIS A 50 5.69 -8.02 18.50
N LEU A 51 5.47 -6.97 17.69
CA LEU A 51 4.69 -5.80 18.06
C LEU A 51 3.18 -6.11 18.20
N GLY A 52 2.72 -7.22 17.63
CA GLY A 52 1.32 -7.59 17.53
C GLY A 52 0.58 -6.77 16.47
N ALA A 53 1.29 -6.20 15.50
CA ALA A 53 0.69 -5.48 14.38
C ALA A 53 0.04 -6.46 13.41
N GLU A 54 -1.11 -6.06 12.85
CA GLU A 54 -1.88 -6.89 11.93
C GLU A 54 -1.28 -6.95 10.54
N TYR A 55 -0.60 -5.88 10.12
CA TYR A 55 -0.22 -5.68 8.73
C TYR A 55 1.25 -5.28 8.55
N LEU A 56 1.93 -5.93 7.60
CA LEU A 56 3.21 -5.49 7.05
C LEU A 56 3.01 -5.04 5.60
N VAL A 57 3.11 -3.75 5.33
CA VAL A 57 3.05 -3.16 3.99
C VAL A 57 4.42 -3.22 3.33
N THR A 58 4.45 -3.59 2.05
CA THR A 58 5.67 -3.58 1.26
C THR A 58 5.41 -3.20 -0.20
N HIS A 59 6.37 -2.50 -0.78
CA HIS A 59 6.44 -2.32 -2.22
C HIS A 59 7.05 -3.58 -2.84
N LEU A 60 6.61 -3.95 -4.04
CA LEU A 60 7.12 -5.16 -4.72
C LEU A 60 8.59 -5.00 -5.15
N GLY A 61 9.03 -3.77 -5.40
CA GLY A 61 10.40 -3.43 -5.77
C GLY A 61 10.54 -3.01 -7.24
N SER A 62 11.78 -3.00 -7.72
CA SER A 62 12.13 -2.55 -9.08
C SER A 62 13.35 -3.25 -9.65
N ALA A 63 13.36 -3.45 -10.98
CA ALA A 63 14.53 -3.91 -11.71
C ALA A 63 14.56 -3.36 -13.13
N SER A 64 15.17 -2.18 -13.29
CA SER A 64 15.32 -1.53 -14.58
C SER A 64 16.00 -2.46 -15.61
N GLY A 65 15.40 -2.54 -16.80
CA GLY A 65 15.91 -3.37 -17.91
C GLY A 65 15.45 -4.82 -17.90
N GLN A 66 14.75 -5.28 -16.87
CA GLN A 66 14.11 -6.61 -16.85
C GLN A 66 12.68 -6.55 -17.41
N SER A 67 12.19 -7.69 -17.90
CA SER A 67 10.79 -7.80 -18.31
C SER A 67 9.86 -7.82 -17.10
N GLU A 68 8.60 -7.45 -17.32
CA GLU A 68 7.55 -7.52 -16.31
C GLU A 68 7.41 -8.93 -15.72
N ASP A 69 7.32 -9.96 -16.57
CA ASP A 69 7.20 -11.35 -16.14
C ASP A 69 8.39 -11.80 -15.28
N TRP A 70 9.61 -11.38 -15.64
CA TRP A 70 10.81 -11.67 -14.85
C TRP A 70 10.71 -11.02 -13.46
N MET A 71 10.27 -9.77 -13.36
CA MET A 71 10.11 -9.08 -12.07
C MET A 71 9.01 -9.72 -11.22
N ILE A 72 7.88 -10.10 -11.82
CA ILE A 72 6.79 -10.80 -11.14
C ILE A 72 7.29 -12.13 -10.59
N GLU A 73 8.00 -12.93 -11.39
CA GLU A 73 8.61 -14.19 -10.93
C GLU A 73 9.60 -13.93 -9.78
N ARG A 74 10.45 -12.90 -9.92
CA ARG A 74 11.46 -12.54 -8.92
C ARG A 74 10.83 -12.21 -7.57
N VAL A 75 9.81 -11.35 -7.56
CA VAL A 75 9.09 -10.96 -6.33
C VAL A 75 8.35 -12.14 -5.73
N SER A 76 7.68 -12.95 -6.56
CA SER A 76 6.94 -14.13 -6.09
C SER A 76 7.87 -15.13 -5.40
N ASN A 77 9.04 -15.39 -6.00
CA ASN A 77 10.05 -16.27 -5.41
C ASN A 77 10.61 -15.71 -4.10
N ALA A 78 10.83 -14.40 -4.02
CA ALA A 78 11.28 -13.74 -2.80
C ALA A 78 10.27 -13.89 -1.66
N LEU A 79 8.98 -13.65 -1.95
CA LEU A 79 7.89 -13.80 -0.98
C LEU A 79 7.72 -15.26 -0.55
N ASN A 80 7.73 -16.22 -1.47
CA ASN A 80 7.66 -17.64 -1.13
C ASN A 80 8.84 -18.06 -0.23
N MET A 81 10.07 -17.60 -0.54
CA MET A 81 11.23 -17.90 0.29
C MET A 81 11.10 -17.26 1.68
N ALA A 82 10.68 -15.99 1.77
CA ALA A 82 10.46 -15.33 3.05
C ALA A 82 9.40 -16.05 3.90
N MET A 83 8.25 -16.40 3.31
CA MET A 83 7.16 -17.10 4.01
C MET A 83 7.52 -18.54 4.40
N LYS A 84 8.46 -19.16 3.69
CA LYS A 84 9.02 -20.46 4.07
C LYS A 84 10.00 -20.35 5.25
N LEU A 85 10.80 -19.29 5.29
CA LEU A 85 11.73 -19.01 6.38
C LEU A 85 10.97 -18.62 7.66
N HIS A 86 9.90 -17.84 7.52
CA HIS A 86 9.02 -17.43 8.62
C HIS A 86 7.57 -17.45 8.17
N LYS A 87 6.77 -18.38 8.70
CA LYS A 87 5.36 -18.51 8.32
C LYS A 87 4.56 -17.33 8.90
N PRO A 88 3.93 -16.49 8.05
CA PRO A 88 3.25 -15.28 8.52
C PRO A 88 2.01 -15.60 9.36
N THR A 89 1.84 -14.81 10.40
CA THR A 89 0.59 -14.63 11.17
C THR A 89 0.01 -13.23 11.00
N ALA A 90 0.86 -12.23 10.75
CA ALA A 90 0.45 -10.93 10.23
C ALA A 90 0.17 -11.04 8.71
N THR A 91 -0.75 -10.21 8.21
CA THR A 91 -1.06 -10.17 6.77
C THR A 91 -0.07 -9.24 6.06
N ILE A 92 0.62 -9.75 5.04
CA ILE A 92 1.49 -8.96 4.16
C ILE A 92 0.62 -8.22 3.16
N LEU A 93 0.78 -6.90 3.08
CA LEU A 93 0.05 -6.04 2.16
C LEU A 93 0.96 -5.61 1.02
N LEU A 94 0.65 -6.09 -0.18
CA LEU A 94 1.31 -5.64 -1.40
C LEU A 94 0.74 -4.28 -1.80
N GLU A 95 1.58 -3.26 -1.80
CA GLU A 95 1.18 -1.90 -2.17
C GLU A 95 1.37 -1.65 -3.66
N ASN A 96 0.41 -0.98 -4.29
CA ASN A 96 0.60 -0.51 -5.66
C ASN A 96 1.59 0.65 -5.72
N THR A 97 2.40 0.70 -6.77
CA THR A 97 3.42 1.75 -6.97
C THR A 97 3.01 2.74 -8.08
N ALA A 98 3.72 3.86 -8.20
CA ALA A 98 3.51 4.81 -9.29
C ALA A 98 3.98 4.26 -10.65
N GLY A 99 4.81 3.22 -10.65
CA GLY A 99 5.43 2.66 -11.84
C GLY A 99 6.59 3.52 -12.33
N GLU A 100 7.40 4.05 -11.42
CA GLU A 100 8.55 4.88 -11.76
C GLU A 100 9.70 3.99 -12.24
N SER A 101 10.25 4.27 -13.42
CA SER A 101 11.52 3.73 -13.93
C SER A 101 11.94 2.30 -13.52
N GLY A 102 11.10 1.30 -13.82
CA GLY A 102 11.42 -0.12 -13.57
C GLY A 102 10.78 -0.71 -12.31
N ASP A 103 9.93 0.06 -11.61
CA ASP A 103 9.02 -0.45 -10.59
C ASP A 103 8.02 -1.47 -11.16
N ILE A 104 7.69 -2.47 -10.34
CA ILE A 104 6.59 -3.40 -10.58
C ILE A 104 5.45 -3.13 -9.57
N GLY A 105 4.24 -3.61 -9.88
CA GLY A 105 3.07 -3.46 -8.99
C GLY A 105 2.28 -2.17 -9.22
N TYR A 106 2.55 -1.44 -10.30
CA TYR A 106 1.79 -0.23 -10.62
C TYR A 106 0.43 -0.53 -11.25
N THR A 107 0.16 -1.78 -11.65
CA THR A 107 -1.17 -2.25 -11.97
C THR A 107 -1.67 -3.27 -10.96
N LEU A 108 -2.98 -3.32 -10.75
CA LEU A 108 -3.61 -4.36 -9.92
C LEU A 108 -3.40 -5.75 -10.53
N GLU A 109 -3.26 -5.84 -11.86
CA GLU A 109 -2.99 -7.09 -12.57
C GLU A 109 -1.60 -7.62 -12.23
N GLN A 110 -0.56 -6.78 -12.23
CA GLN A 110 0.78 -7.19 -11.79
C GLN A 110 0.79 -7.69 -10.35
N VAL A 111 0.10 -6.97 -9.46
CA VAL A 111 -0.04 -7.39 -8.06
C VAL A 111 -0.74 -8.75 -7.98
N GLN A 112 -1.82 -8.94 -8.74
CA GLN A 112 -2.52 -10.22 -8.78
C GLN A 112 -1.67 -11.34 -9.37
N GLU A 113 -0.87 -11.08 -10.39
CA GLU A 113 0.02 -12.09 -10.96
C GLU A 113 1.07 -12.55 -9.95
N VAL A 114 1.63 -11.65 -9.14
CA VAL A 114 2.49 -12.02 -8.00
C VAL A 114 1.72 -12.91 -7.02
N ILE A 115 0.52 -12.51 -6.59
CA ILE A 115 -0.32 -13.29 -5.66
C ILE A 115 -0.60 -14.69 -6.21
N SER A 116 -0.83 -14.82 -7.52
CA SER A 116 -1.16 -16.09 -8.18
C SER A 116 -0.02 -17.10 -8.22
N ARG A 117 1.23 -16.63 -8.05
CA ARG A 117 2.45 -17.45 -8.05
C ARG A 117 2.93 -17.80 -6.64
N LEU A 118 2.20 -17.38 -5.60
CA LEU A 118 2.54 -17.72 -4.23
C LEU A 118 2.05 -19.14 -3.87
N ASP A 119 2.85 -19.86 -3.10
CA ASP A 119 2.52 -21.21 -2.63
C ASP A 119 1.34 -21.18 -1.62
N ASP A 120 1.26 -20.11 -0.82
CA ASP A 120 0.17 -19.82 0.12
C ASP A 120 -0.11 -18.32 0.14
N ALA A 121 -1.32 -17.93 -0.29
CA ALA A 121 -1.76 -16.54 -0.34
C ALA A 121 -2.78 -16.19 0.78
N SER A 122 -2.90 -17.02 1.82
CA SER A 122 -3.87 -16.83 2.91
C SER A 122 -3.58 -15.59 3.76
N GLN A 123 -2.31 -15.24 3.93
CA GLN A 123 -1.85 -14.05 4.66
C GLN A 123 -1.43 -12.92 3.72
N ILE A 124 -2.02 -12.84 2.53
CA ILE A 124 -1.73 -11.81 1.55
C ILE A 124 -2.95 -10.91 1.31
N GLY A 125 -2.75 -9.62 1.50
CA GLY A 125 -3.70 -8.57 1.13
C GLY A 125 -3.02 -7.51 0.25
N ILE A 126 -3.75 -6.43 0.00
CA ILE A 126 -3.23 -5.24 -0.67
C ILE A 126 -3.45 -4.00 0.19
N CYS A 127 -2.48 -3.09 0.11
CA CYS A 127 -2.66 -1.69 0.47
C CYS A 127 -2.80 -0.91 -0.83
N TYR A 128 -3.80 -0.04 -0.95
CA TYR A 128 -3.91 0.82 -2.13
C TYR A 128 -3.51 2.26 -1.81
N ASP A 129 -2.47 2.75 -2.47
CA ASP A 129 -2.04 4.13 -2.40
C ASP A 129 -2.70 4.97 -3.50
N THR A 130 -3.36 6.05 -3.09
CA THR A 130 -4.10 6.94 -3.99
C THR A 130 -3.22 7.79 -4.89
N CYS A 131 -2.06 8.25 -4.42
CA CYS A 131 -1.10 9.02 -5.21
C CYS A 131 -0.46 8.12 -6.27
N HIS A 132 0.04 6.95 -5.86
CA HIS A 132 0.62 5.95 -6.74
C HIS A 132 -0.37 5.52 -7.82
N GLY A 133 -1.60 5.19 -7.42
CA GLY A 133 -2.64 4.79 -8.36
C GLY A 133 -2.95 5.91 -9.36
N PHE A 134 -3.07 7.15 -8.90
CA PHE A 134 -3.29 8.30 -9.78
C PHE A 134 -2.12 8.51 -10.76
N ALA A 135 -0.88 8.41 -10.28
CA ALA A 135 0.33 8.50 -11.09
C ALA A 135 0.48 7.32 -12.07
N ALA A 136 -0.11 6.15 -11.76
CA ALA A 136 -0.12 4.96 -12.61
C ALA A 136 -1.32 4.89 -13.58
N GLY A 137 -2.26 5.83 -13.51
CA GLY A 137 -3.38 5.94 -14.45
C GLY A 137 -4.75 5.51 -13.91
N TYR A 138 -4.92 5.37 -12.60
CA TYR A 138 -6.23 5.16 -11.95
C TYR A 138 -6.87 6.49 -11.57
N ASP A 139 -7.75 7.01 -12.43
CA ASP A 139 -8.35 8.33 -12.21
C ASP A 139 -9.46 8.26 -11.15
N ILE A 140 -9.16 8.74 -9.95
CA ILE A 140 -10.11 8.80 -8.82
C ILE A 140 -10.67 10.21 -8.58
N ARG A 141 -10.47 11.17 -9.50
CA ARG A 141 -10.99 12.55 -9.35
C ARG A 141 -12.51 12.65 -9.43
N THR A 142 -13.16 11.61 -9.97
CA THR A 142 -14.61 11.58 -10.19
C THR A 142 -15.23 10.37 -9.52
N LYS A 143 -16.53 10.47 -9.19
CA LYS A 143 -17.31 9.34 -8.64
C LYS A 143 -17.22 8.11 -9.54
N LYS A 144 -17.38 8.28 -10.87
CA LYS A 144 -17.28 7.18 -11.84
C LYS A 144 -15.91 6.50 -11.80
N GLY A 145 -14.85 7.29 -11.60
CA GLY A 145 -13.47 6.80 -11.46
C GLY A 145 -13.27 5.96 -10.20
N VAL A 146 -13.76 6.44 -9.05
CA VAL A 146 -13.77 5.68 -7.79
C VAL A 146 -14.58 4.38 -7.91
N ASP A 147 -15.77 4.44 -8.52
CA ASP A 147 -16.60 3.25 -8.76
C ASP A 147 -15.88 2.24 -9.68
N ALA A 148 -15.11 2.74 -10.68
CA ALA A 148 -14.33 1.90 -11.57
C ALA A 148 -13.14 1.24 -10.86
N LEU A 149 -12.43 1.98 -10.00
CA LEU A 149 -11.38 1.42 -9.15
C LEU A 149 -11.92 0.32 -8.24
N ALA A 150 -13.04 0.56 -7.55
CA ALA A 150 -13.66 -0.44 -6.68
C ALA A 150 -13.99 -1.74 -7.42
N ARG A 151 -14.62 -1.63 -8.60
CA ARG A 151 -14.91 -2.81 -9.45
C ARG A 151 -13.64 -3.52 -9.91
N ARG A 152 -12.58 -2.79 -10.23
CA ARG A 152 -11.32 -3.39 -10.70
C ARG A 152 -10.58 -4.11 -9.58
N ILE A 153 -10.57 -3.56 -8.36
CA ILE A 153 -10.04 -4.28 -7.18
C ILE A 153 -10.78 -5.61 -7.00
N ASP A 154 -12.12 -5.58 -6.99
CA ASP A 154 -12.93 -6.79 -6.81
C ASP A 154 -12.70 -7.83 -7.91
N ALA A 155 -12.61 -7.38 -9.16
CA ALA A 155 -12.44 -8.27 -10.31
C ALA A 155 -11.02 -8.83 -10.44
N THR A 156 -10.00 -8.09 -10.01
CA THR A 156 -8.59 -8.46 -10.23
C THR A 156 -7.98 -9.16 -9.02
N VAL A 157 -7.95 -8.52 -7.85
CA VAL A 157 -7.32 -9.09 -6.63
C VAL A 157 -8.34 -9.77 -5.72
N GLY A 158 -9.63 -9.51 -5.92
CA GLY A 158 -10.73 -10.09 -5.15
C GLY A 158 -11.27 -9.15 -4.06
N PRO A 159 -12.52 -9.40 -3.61
CA PRO A 159 -13.25 -8.47 -2.75
C PRO A 159 -12.66 -8.34 -1.34
N ASP A 160 -11.98 -9.37 -0.84
CA ASP A 160 -11.54 -9.39 0.56
C ASP A 160 -10.08 -8.99 0.76
N ARG A 161 -9.32 -8.76 -0.31
CA ARG A 161 -7.87 -8.50 -0.22
C ARG A 161 -7.51 -7.07 0.11
N LEU A 162 -8.39 -6.09 -0.12
CA LEU A 162 -8.12 -4.70 0.27
C LEU A 162 -8.17 -4.55 1.80
N LYS A 163 -7.02 -4.30 2.43
CA LYS A 163 -6.90 -4.19 3.89
C LYS A 163 -6.48 -2.81 4.39
N GLY A 164 -5.89 -1.98 3.53
CA GLY A 164 -5.44 -0.63 3.87
C GLY A 164 -5.51 0.32 2.68
N LEU A 165 -5.63 1.61 2.98
CA LEU A 165 -5.46 2.70 2.03
C LEU A 165 -4.36 3.62 2.52
N HIS A 166 -3.39 3.90 1.66
CA HIS A 166 -2.56 5.09 1.81
C HIS A 166 -3.25 6.25 1.11
N LEU A 167 -3.58 7.27 1.90
CA LEU A 167 -4.40 8.40 1.52
C LEU A 167 -3.48 9.60 1.29
N ASN A 168 -3.04 9.74 0.05
CA ASN A 168 -2.07 10.72 -0.39
C ASN A 168 -2.61 11.47 -1.61
N ASP A 169 -2.65 12.80 -1.58
CA ASP A 169 -2.87 13.57 -2.81
C ASP A 169 -1.62 13.47 -3.69
N CYS A 170 -1.72 13.78 -4.97
CA CYS A 170 -0.60 13.71 -5.90
C CYS A 170 -0.19 15.11 -6.36
N LEU A 171 1.07 15.47 -6.18
CA LEU A 171 1.59 16.75 -6.69
C LEU A 171 1.72 16.75 -8.22
N ARG A 172 1.92 15.57 -8.81
CA ARG A 172 2.19 15.37 -10.23
C ARG A 172 0.92 15.05 -11.01
N ASP A 173 1.00 15.20 -12.33
CA ASP A 173 -0.15 15.01 -13.20
C ASP A 173 -0.62 13.56 -13.28
N PHE A 174 -1.86 13.38 -13.70
CA PHE A 174 -2.45 12.07 -13.91
C PHE A 174 -1.60 11.22 -14.86
N ASN A 175 -1.38 9.95 -14.50
CA ASN A 175 -0.57 9.00 -15.28
C ASN A 175 0.88 9.47 -15.52
N SER A 176 1.45 10.29 -14.63
CA SER A 176 2.81 10.82 -14.80
C SER A 176 3.93 9.81 -14.53
N ARG A 177 3.64 8.70 -13.85
CA ARG A 177 4.65 7.71 -13.39
C ARG A 177 5.72 8.30 -12.47
N VAL A 178 5.32 9.28 -11.65
CA VAL A 178 6.21 9.94 -10.70
C VAL A 178 5.55 9.90 -9.34
N ASP A 179 6.22 9.27 -8.38
CA ASP A 179 5.77 9.27 -7.01
C ASP A 179 6.06 10.63 -6.35
N ARG A 180 4.99 11.39 -6.07
CA ARG A 180 5.10 12.61 -5.30
C ARG A 180 3.83 12.92 -4.52
N HIS A 181 3.80 12.43 -3.29
CA HIS A 181 2.74 12.70 -2.34
C HIS A 181 2.56 14.21 -2.08
N TRP A 182 1.32 14.58 -1.77
CA TRP A 182 0.94 15.94 -1.42
C TRP A 182 -0.20 15.99 -0.40
N HIS A 183 -0.42 17.16 0.18
CA HIS A 183 -1.47 17.39 1.17
C HIS A 183 -2.87 17.18 0.57
N ILE A 184 -3.78 16.63 1.38
CA ILE A 184 -5.13 16.24 0.99
C ILE A 184 -5.91 17.43 0.44
N GLY A 185 -6.29 17.35 -0.84
CA GLY A 185 -7.09 18.35 -1.52
C GLY A 185 -6.29 19.49 -2.15
N GLU A 186 -4.97 19.49 -1.98
CA GLU A 186 -4.06 20.53 -2.49
C GLU A 186 -3.24 20.04 -3.68
N GLY A 187 -3.43 18.80 -4.11
CA GLY A 187 -2.80 18.20 -5.28
C GLY A 187 -3.76 18.05 -6.45
N LYS A 188 -3.43 17.12 -7.35
CA LYS A 188 -4.12 16.87 -8.61
C LYS A 188 -5.28 15.89 -8.48
N ILE A 189 -5.39 15.14 -7.38
CA ILE A 189 -6.59 14.34 -7.06
C ILE A 189 -7.69 15.27 -6.54
N GLY A 190 -7.33 16.16 -5.61
CA GLY A 190 -8.21 17.21 -5.11
C GLY A 190 -9.34 16.74 -4.20
N LEU A 191 -10.06 17.70 -3.63
CA LEU A 191 -11.09 17.47 -2.59
C LEU A 191 -12.23 16.57 -3.06
N ASP A 192 -12.65 16.69 -4.32
CA ASP A 192 -13.76 15.90 -4.85
C ASP A 192 -13.42 14.42 -4.97
N GLY A 193 -12.21 14.09 -5.45
CA GLY A 193 -11.75 12.71 -5.53
C GLY A 193 -11.75 12.03 -4.16
N PHE A 194 -11.18 12.70 -3.15
CA PHE A 194 -11.22 12.21 -1.77
C PHE A 194 -12.63 12.13 -1.20
N ARG A 195 -13.51 13.10 -1.49
CA ARG A 195 -14.91 13.03 -1.06
C ARG A 195 -15.62 11.79 -1.63
N PHE A 196 -15.39 11.46 -2.89
CA PHE A 196 -15.98 10.26 -3.49
C PHE A 196 -15.38 8.98 -2.89
N LEU A 197 -14.05 8.92 -2.77
CA LEU A 197 -13.33 7.76 -2.23
C LEU A 197 -13.74 7.47 -0.78
N LEU A 198 -13.67 8.46 0.11
CA LEU A 198 -13.91 8.31 1.55
C LEU A 198 -15.34 7.87 1.89
N ASN A 199 -16.30 8.17 1.02
CA ASN A 199 -17.72 7.84 1.22
C ASN A 199 -18.19 6.65 0.38
N HIS A 200 -17.33 6.05 -0.44
CA HIS A 200 -17.71 4.90 -1.25
C HIS A 200 -17.81 3.63 -0.36
N PRO A 201 -18.85 2.79 -0.51
CA PRO A 201 -19.07 1.62 0.35
C PRO A 201 -17.89 0.66 0.44
N LYS A 202 -17.13 0.49 -0.64
CA LYS A 202 -15.92 -0.35 -0.68
C LYS A 202 -14.79 0.16 0.22
N PHE A 203 -14.65 1.48 0.37
CA PHE A 203 -13.47 2.12 0.94
C PHE A 203 -13.75 2.75 2.32
N ARG A 204 -15.00 3.10 2.61
CA ARG A 204 -15.38 3.85 3.82
C ARG A 204 -14.98 3.18 5.13
N ASP A 205 -14.92 1.85 5.16
CA ASP A 205 -14.61 1.06 6.36
C ASP A 205 -13.15 0.51 6.36
N ILE A 206 -12.40 0.73 5.27
CA ILE A 206 -10.98 0.32 5.17
C ILE A 206 -10.10 1.28 5.97
N PRO A 207 -9.15 0.84 6.81
CA PRO A 207 -8.22 1.74 7.48
C PRO A 207 -7.48 2.66 6.49
N LYS A 208 -7.34 3.95 6.85
CA LYS A 208 -6.63 4.95 6.04
C LYS A 208 -5.42 5.48 6.79
N ILE A 209 -4.27 5.50 6.14
CA ILE A 209 -3.01 6.05 6.65
C ILE A 209 -2.61 7.19 5.71
N MET A 210 -2.16 8.31 6.26
CA MET A 210 -1.66 9.43 5.45
C MET A 210 -0.14 9.45 5.52
N GLU A 211 0.48 9.59 4.36
CA GLU A 211 1.94 9.71 4.18
C GLU A 211 2.24 11.04 3.46
N THR A 212 1.40 12.04 3.73
CA THR A 212 1.53 13.37 3.15
C THR A 212 2.82 14.04 3.63
N PRO A 213 3.39 14.99 2.87
CA PRO A 213 4.60 15.69 3.27
C PRO A 213 4.47 16.28 4.69
N LYS A 214 5.49 16.06 5.53
CA LYS A 214 5.56 16.61 6.89
C LYS A 214 6.72 17.58 6.99
N LYS A 215 6.42 18.88 7.07
CA LYS A 215 7.38 19.94 7.36
C LYS A 215 7.29 20.40 8.81
N THR A 216 6.10 20.29 9.40
CA THR A 216 5.79 20.71 10.77
C THR A 216 4.86 19.70 11.44
N GLU A 217 4.76 19.75 12.77
CA GLU A 217 3.80 18.92 13.52
C GLU A 217 2.33 19.30 13.26
N GLU A 218 2.07 20.41 12.58
CA GLU A 218 0.71 20.86 12.23
C GLU A 218 0.17 20.25 10.93
N ASP A 219 1.05 19.68 10.09
CA ASP A 219 0.66 19.13 8.79
C ASP A 219 -0.26 17.91 8.93
N ASP A 220 0.02 16.99 9.87
CA ASP A 220 -0.84 15.82 10.09
C ASP A 220 -2.23 16.23 10.62
N PRO A 221 -2.36 17.06 11.68
CA PRO A 221 -3.65 17.58 12.12
C PRO A 221 -4.42 18.34 11.05
N ARG A 222 -3.74 19.12 10.19
CA ARG A 222 -4.36 19.83 9.07
C ARG A 222 -4.98 18.86 8.07
N ASN A 223 -4.22 17.88 7.61
CA ASN A 223 -4.73 16.85 6.69
C ASN A 223 -5.87 16.05 7.33
N MET A 224 -5.75 15.67 8.61
CA MET A 224 -6.81 14.98 9.36
C MET A 224 -8.10 15.79 9.41
N LYS A 225 -8.02 17.11 9.60
CA LYS A 225 -9.19 18.00 9.61
C LYS A 225 -9.88 18.01 8.23
N VAL A 226 -9.10 18.07 7.15
CA VAL A 226 -9.64 18.01 5.79
C VAL A 226 -10.36 16.68 5.56
N VAL A 227 -9.69 15.54 5.81
CA VAL A 227 -10.28 14.20 5.64
C VAL A 227 -11.60 14.08 6.41
N ARG A 228 -11.61 14.45 7.70
CA ARG A 228 -12.83 14.41 8.53
C ARG A 228 -13.95 15.30 8.01
N SER A 229 -13.63 16.44 7.40
CA SER A 229 -14.65 17.32 6.80
C SER A 229 -15.30 16.75 5.53
N LEU A 230 -14.62 15.81 4.85
CA LEU A 230 -15.12 15.15 3.65
C LEU A 230 -15.95 13.90 3.94
N MET A 231 -15.75 13.28 5.11
CA MET A 231 -16.48 12.09 5.52
C MET A 231 -17.92 12.43 5.93
N GLN A 232 -18.89 11.69 5.38
CA GLN A 232 -20.28 11.77 5.79
C GLN A 232 -20.46 11.09 7.14
N LYS A 233 -21.31 11.68 8.00
CA LYS A 233 -21.69 11.04 9.26
C LYS A 233 -22.43 9.74 8.96
N ILE A 234 -21.96 8.65 9.54
CA ILE A 234 -22.68 7.37 9.52
C ILE A 234 -23.99 7.61 10.30
N LYS A 235 -25.12 7.39 9.62
CA LYS A 235 -26.44 7.37 10.27
C LYS A 235 -26.66 6.05 10.97
#